data_AF-A0A3N4UQU7-F1
#
_entry.id   AF-A0A3N4UQU7-F1
#
_cell.length_a   1.000
_cell.length_b   1.000
_cell.length_c   1.000
_cell.angle_alpha   90.00
_cell.angle_beta   90.00
_cell.angle_gamma   90.00
#
_symmetry.space_group_name_H-M   'P 1'
#
loop_
_entity.id
_entity.type
_entity.pdbx_description
1 polymer ?
#
loop_
_entity_poly.entity_id
_entity_poly.type
_entity_poly.pdbx_seq_one_letter_code
_entity_poly.pdbx_strand_id
1 'polypeptide(L)'
;MSSLRVLVLLPLGTADAARYRCVAVSPGPTSMDEGRAPPLLTASATALPDPGPLGEVIAVVPLQALSWHRVTWPRQQPLRGPRAAAVLAGLLEEQLLDEPASLHFALEPDAADAAARGEALWVGVCDRAWLQSHLDALEAAGRPARRLVPEVAPVPRTEANSPSWTLRAVEGSEGPALIVQGRGFSGGAARLPLESSWVEAVLGGAPLPDDARLYAEPGVLEAAERTLQRRAELQTPAQAWLAAAQSPWDLAQFDFRSMGRARWARLAAAWRALAHEPQWRPVRWGLALLALVPFVGLEVWAAQERRMLAALDAQARALVTHTAPEIRPLVDPLRQLERAVQWRRATTGQPGPADLEPLLGTLGSLGASVQRIELDAARVLLVGIEPKAAAALDARLRPLGWRARRVEADRVQVEPADEAATTGGPR
;
A
#
# COMPACT_ATOMS: atom_id res chain seq x y z
N MET A 1 -18.81 12.23 -12.97
CA MET A 1 -18.94 12.72 -11.58
C MET A 1 -17.67 13.48 -11.27
N SER A 2 -17.72 14.82 -11.23
CA SER A 2 -16.52 15.65 -11.03
C SER A 2 -16.07 15.60 -9.56
N SER A 3 -14.79 15.32 -9.32
CA SER A 3 -14.21 15.25 -7.97
C SER A 3 -13.84 16.64 -7.46
N LEU A 4 -14.70 17.29 -6.68
CA LEU A 4 -14.42 18.63 -6.17
C LEU A 4 -13.19 18.62 -5.23
N ARG A 5 -12.20 19.48 -5.50
CA ARG A 5 -11.05 19.73 -4.62
C ARG A 5 -11.28 21.01 -3.85
N VAL A 6 -11.25 20.95 -2.52
CA VAL A 6 -11.35 22.13 -1.67
C VAL A 6 -9.98 22.40 -1.05
N LEU A 7 -9.35 23.49 -1.48
CA LEU A 7 -8.09 23.99 -0.91
C LEU A 7 -8.42 24.88 0.28
N VAL A 8 -7.82 24.65 1.43
CA VAL A 8 -8.11 25.37 2.67
C VAL A 8 -6.80 25.89 3.26
N LEU A 9 -6.60 27.21 3.30
CA LEU A 9 -5.46 27.82 3.99
C LEU A 9 -5.72 27.81 5.50
N LEU A 10 -4.78 27.24 6.25
CA LEU A 10 -4.82 27.26 7.72
C LEU A 10 -4.45 28.67 8.25
N PRO A 11 -5.25 29.27 9.13
CA PRO A 11 -4.90 30.54 9.76
C PRO A 11 -3.78 30.36 10.80
N LEU A 12 -3.07 31.45 11.09
CA LEU A 12 -1.99 31.46 12.10
C LEU A 12 -2.52 31.44 13.55
N GLY A 13 -3.77 31.85 13.75
CA GLY A 13 -4.40 31.88 15.06
C GLY A 13 -4.76 30.48 15.58
N THR A 14 -5.49 30.43 16.68
CA THR A 14 -6.03 29.19 17.24
C THR A 14 -7.18 28.65 16.40
N ALA A 15 -7.38 27.33 16.42
CA ALA A 15 -8.47 26.68 15.69
C ALA A 15 -9.87 27.09 16.20
N ASP A 16 -9.98 27.53 17.46
CA ASP A 16 -11.25 27.96 18.06
C ASP A 16 -11.75 29.25 17.39
N ALA A 17 -12.95 29.18 16.81
CA ALA A 17 -13.54 30.22 15.95
C ALA A 17 -12.72 30.65 14.71
N ALA A 18 -11.76 29.84 14.27
CA ALA A 18 -10.96 30.10 13.08
C ALA A 18 -11.80 30.31 11.81
N ARG A 19 -11.49 31.36 11.07
CA ARG A 19 -11.98 31.58 9.71
C ARG A 19 -10.95 31.09 8.72
N TYR A 20 -11.34 30.08 7.95
CA TYR A 20 -10.52 29.48 6.93
C TYR A 20 -10.78 30.16 5.60
N ARG A 21 -9.71 30.53 4.90
CA ARG A 21 -9.80 30.96 3.50
C ARG A 21 -9.76 29.72 2.63
N CYS A 22 -10.73 29.53 1.75
CA CYS A 22 -10.81 28.34 0.92
C CYS A 22 -11.16 28.64 -0.53
N VAL A 23 -10.79 27.69 -1.39
CA VAL A 23 -11.03 27.73 -2.84
C VAL A 23 -11.55 26.37 -3.25
N ALA A 24 -12.71 26.33 -3.88
CA ALA A 24 -13.28 25.11 -4.45
C ALA A 24 -12.93 25.05 -5.93
N VAL A 25 -12.22 23.99 -6.33
CA VAL A 25 -11.77 23.76 -7.70
C VAL A 25 -12.37 22.46 -8.21
N SER A 26 -13.08 22.53 -9.34
CA SER A 26 -13.56 21.34 -10.05
C SER A 26 -12.48 20.91 -11.05
N PRO A 27 -12.07 19.63 -11.07
CA PRO A 27 -11.13 19.11 -12.05
C PRO A 27 -11.85 18.98 -13.39
N GLY A 28 -11.81 20.06 -14.15
CA GLY A 28 -12.19 20.11 -15.55
C GLY A 28 -11.06 20.76 -16.36
N PRO A 29 -10.85 20.33 -17.61
CA PRO A 29 -9.79 20.87 -18.49
C PRO A 29 -9.93 22.39 -18.73
N THR A 30 -11.11 22.96 -18.50
CA THR A 30 -11.42 24.39 -18.68
C THR A 30 -11.07 25.28 -17.49
N SER A 31 -10.80 24.72 -16.30
CA SER A 31 -10.58 25.53 -15.08
C SER A 31 -9.24 26.27 -15.04
N MET A 32 -8.25 25.79 -15.80
CA MET A 32 -6.91 26.39 -15.88
C MET A 32 -6.72 27.21 -17.17
N ASP A 33 -7.46 26.87 -18.24
CA ASP A 33 -7.30 27.44 -19.59
C ASP A 33 -8.16 28.69 -19.82
N GLU A 34 -9.27 28.87 -19.09
CA GLU A 34 -10.17 30.04 -19.25
C GLU A 34 -9.75 31.29 -18.46
N GLY A 35 -8.59 31.27 -17.77
CA GLY A 35 -8.09 32.44 -17.02
C GLY A 35 -8.99 32.91 -15.86
N ARG A 36 -10.09 32.19 -15.55
CA ARG A 36 -11.04 32.55 -14.50
C ARG A 36 -10.58 31.98 -13.16
N ALA A 37 -9.95 32.81 -12.35
CA ALA A 37 -9.57 32.42 -10.99
C ALA A 37 -10.82 31.99 -10.18
N PRO A 38 -10.78 30.82 -9.52
CA PRO A 38 -11.90 30.38 -8.69
C PRO A 38 -12.11 31.35 -7.51
N PRO A 39 -13.37 31.58 -7.08
CA PRO A 39 -13.67 32.56 -6.05
C PRO A 39 -13.06 32.14 -4.71
N LEU A 40 -12.39 33.09 -4.06
CA LEU A 40 -11.89 32.92 -2.72
C LEU A 40 -13.03 33.13 -1.72
N LEU A 41 -13.24 32.15 -0.85
CA LEU A 41 -14.24 32.20 0.21
C LEU A 41 -13.56 32.26 1.57
N THR A 42 -14.20 32.90 2.54
CA THR A 42 -13.77 32.87 3.95
C THR A 42 -14.93 32.34 4.77
N ALA A 43 -14.73 31.21 5.45
CA ALA A 43 -15.78 30.49 6.16
C ALA A 43 -15.25 29.82 7.43
N SER A 44 -16.16 29.53 8.37
CA SER A 44 -15.84 28.63 9.49
C SER A 44 -15.67 27.19 8.99
N ALA A 45 -15.03 26.32 9.79
CA ALA A 45 -14.83 24.92 9.41
C ALA A 45 -16.13 24.21 9.00
N THR A 46 -17.25 24.47 9.68
CA THR A 46 -18.57 23.90 9.40
C THR A 46 -19.24 24.44 8.14
N ALA A 47 -18.89 25.66 7.71
CA ALA A 47 -19.44 26.30 6.52
C ALA A 47 -18.59 26.05 5.26
N LEU A 48 -17.55 25.21 5.34
CA LEU A 48 -16.73 24.85 4.20
C LEU A 48 -17.54 24.05 3.15
N PRO A 49 -17.32 24.29 1.85
CA PRO A 49 -18.00 23.57 0.78
C PRO A 49 -17.87 22.05 0.94
N ASP A 50 -18.93 21.31 0.64
CA ASP A 50 -18.88 19.86 0.67
C ASP A 50 -18.13 19.33 -0.56
N PRO A 51 -16.98 18.66 -0.41
CA PRO A 51 -16.28 18.04 -1.53
C PRO A 51 -17.07 16.87 -2.15
N GLY A 52 -18.09 16.34 -1.46
CA GLY A 52 -18.80 15.14 -1.86
C GLY A 52 -17.96 13.86 -1.67
N PRO A 53 -18.49 12.69 -2.06
CA PRO A 53 -17.87 11.39 -1.76
C PRO A 53 -16.53 11.16 -2.50
N LEU A 54 -16.39 11.74 -3.70
CA LEU A 54 -15.21 11.62 -4.55
C LEU A 54 -14.27 12.84 -4.46
N GLY A 55 -14.68 13.88 -3.74
CA GLY A 55 -13.84 15.06 -3.54
C GLY A 55 -12.85 14.90 -2.41
N GLU A 56 -11.92 15.84 -2.33
CA GLU A 56 -10.88 15.87 -1.32
C GLU A 56 -10.67 17.28 -0.76
N VAL A 57 -10.36 17.36 0.52
CA VAL A 57 -9.93 18.58 1.19
C VAL A 57 -8.41 18.55 1.27
N ILE A 58 -7.75 19.58 0.75
CA ILE A 58 -6.31 19.76 0.83
C ILE A 58 -6.06 20.97 1.73
N ALA A 59 -5.39 20.75 2.86
CA ALA A 59 -5.03 21.84 3.76
C ALA A 59 -3.68 22.42 3.34
N VAL A 60 -3.63 23.74 3.20
CA VAL A 60 -2.46 24.53 2.83
C VAL A 60 -1.91 25.15 4.10
N VAL A 61 -0.68 24.78 4.46
CA VAL A 61 0.03 25.32 5.63
C VAL A 61 0.69 26.64 5.22
N PRO A 62 0.36 27.78 5.88
CA PRO A 62 0.91 29.08 5.51
C PRO A 62 2.43 29.11 5.74
N LEU A 63 3.13 29.86 4.89
CA LEU A 63 4.59 29.99 4.99
C LEU A 63 5.06 30.52 6.36
N GLN A 64 4.23 31.33 7.02
CA GLN A 64 4.55 31.92 8.33
C GLN A 64 4.51 30.91 9.49
N ALA A 65 3.85 29.76 9.31
CA ALA A 65 3.81 28.69 10.32
C ALA A 65 4.82 27.56 10.03
N LEU A 66 5.69 27.74 9.03
CA LEU A 66 6.59 26.72 8.54
C LEU A 66 8.01 27.26 8.41
N SER A 67 8.97 26.53 8.97
CA SER A 67 10.39 26.81 8.78
C SER A 67 11.04 25.71 7.93
N TRP A 68 12.00 26.11 7.10
CA TRP A 68 12.72 25.21 6.20
C TRP A 68 14.17 25.07 6.63
N HIS A 69 14.60 23.83 6.84
CA HIS A 69 15.95 23.50 7.28
C HIS A 69 16.60 22.55 6.29
N ARG A 70 17.92 22.66 6.16
CA ARG A 70 18.70 21.83 5.24
C ARG A 70 19.63 20.94 6.03
N VAL A 71 19.41 19.63 5.92
CA VAL A 71 20.15 18.63 6.72
C VAL A 71 20.81 17.59 5.81
N THR A 72 22.02 17.17 6.15
CA THR A 72 22.66 16.04 5.49
C THR A 72 22.31 14.77 6.25
N TRP A 73 21.61 13.86 5.59
CA TRP A 73 21.15 12.63 6.23
C TRP A 73 22.31 11.64 6.45
N PRO A 74 22.50 11.10 7.67
CA PRO A 74 23.51 10.08 7.91
C PRO A 74 23.21 8.80 7.10
N ARG A 75 24.23 8.24 6.45
CA ARG A 75 24.09 7.01 5.66
C ARG A 75 23.57 5.86 6.54
N GLN A 76 22.74 5.00 5.96
CA GLN A 76 22.17 3.79 6.58
C GLN A 76 21.14 4.02 7.71
N GLN A 77 20.69 5.25 7.95
CA GLN A 77 19.61 5.51 8.90
C GLN A 77 18.21 5.50 8.23
N PRO A 78 17.18 5.00 8.92
CA PRO A 78 15.83 4.93 8.35
C PRO A 78 15.22 6.32 8.18
N LEU A 79 14.64 6.60 7.01
CA LEU A 79 13.97 7.89 6.72
C LEU A 79 12.52 7.96 7.20
N ARG A 80 12.01 6.89 7.82
CA ARG A 80 10.61 6.79 8.26
C ARG A 80 10.51 6.19 9.66
N GLY A 81 9.44 6.57 10.35
CA GLY A 81 9.11 6.06 11.68
C GLY A 81 9.83 6.80 12.81
N PRO A 82 9.72 6.32 14.06
CA PRO A 82 10.17 7.05 15.24
C PRO A 82 11.69 7.23 15.30
N ARG A 83 12.47 6.29 14.74
CA ARG A 83 13.93 6.44 14.64
C ARG A 83 14.34 7.61 13.75
N ALA A 84 13.62 7.85 12.65
CA ALA A 84 13.88 8.97 11.77
C ALA A 84 13.59 10.32 12.47
N ALA A 85 12.50 10.38 13.23
CA ALA A 85 12.16 11.56 14.02
C ALA A 85 13.23 11.87 15.08
N ALA A 86 13.75 10.85 15.78
CA ALA A 86 14.83 11.01 16.75
C ALA A 86 16.13 11.52 16.11
N VAL A 87 16.45 11.05 14.90
CA VAL A 87 17.61 11.52 14.12
C VAL A 87 17.43 12.98 13.73
N LEU A 88 16.25 13.36 13.23
CA LEU A 88 15.94 14.75 12.88
C LEU A 88 16.06 15.67 14.09
N ALA A 89 15.53 15.25 15.25
CA ALA A 89 15.64 15.99 16.49
C ALA A 89 17.11 16.26 16.85
N GLY A 90 17.99 15.25 16.80
CA GLY A 90 19.41 15.44 17.09
C GLY A 90 20.17 16.25 16.03
N LEU A 91 19.79 16.17 14.75
CA LEU A 91 20.42 16.96 13.68
C LEU A 91 20.04 18.45 13.73
N LEU A 92 18.85 18.75 14.26
CA LEU A 92 18.27 20.09 14.25
C LEU A 92 18.22 20.73 15.65
N GLU A 93 18.71 20.07 16.69
CA GLU A 93 18.65 20.54 18.09
C GLU A 93 19.17 21.96 18.26
N GLU A 94 20.32 22.30 17.64
CA GLU A 94 20.92 23.64 17.73
C GLU A 94 20.33 24.66 16.74
N GLN A 95 19.50 24.22 15.77
CA GLN A 95 18.92 25.08 14.73
C GLN A 95 17.46 25.47 15.01
N LEU A 96 16.81 24.78 15.96
CA LEU A 96 15.42 24.98 16.31
C LEU A 96 15.30 25.92 17.51
N LEU A 97 14.30 26.79 17.47
CA LEU A 97 13.99 27.70 18.56
C LEU A 97 13.17 27.03 19.67
N ASP A 98 12.41 25.99 19.31
CA ASP A 98 11.52 25.24 20.20
C ASP A 98 12.01 23.80 20.38
N GLU A 99 11.49 23.14 21.41
CA GLU A 99 11.80 21.75 21.73
C GLU A 99 11.43 20.82 20.55
N PRO A 100 12.34 19.96 20.05
CA PRO A 100 12.05 19.06 18.93
C PRO A 100 10.82 18.15 19.16
N ALA A 101 10.48 17.83 20.42
CA ALA A 101 9.32 17.00 20.78
C ALA A 101 7.96 17.72 20.60
N SER A 102 7.92 19.06 20.60
CA SER A 102 6.71 19.83 20.31
C SER A 102 6.52 20.12 18.82
N LEU A 103 7.52 19.81 17.99
CA LEU A 103 7.53 20.12 16.57
C LEU A 103 7.15 18.91 15.71
N HIS A 104 6.58 19.20 14.55
CA HIS A 104 6.33 18.25 13.48
C HIS A 104 7.36 18.44 12.37
N PHE A 105 7.85 17.34 11.82
CA PHE A 105 8.85 17.32 10.75
C PHE A 105 8.27 16.74 9.47
N ALA A 106 8.63 17.30 8.31
CA ALA A 106 8.28 16.75 7.01
C ALA A 106 9.51 16.76 6.08
N LEU A 107 9.83 15.60 5.51
CA LEU A 107 10.96 15.47 4.59
C LEU A 107 10.55 15.84 3.16
N GLU A 108 11.52 16.26 2.34
CA GLU A 108 11.29 16.47 0.91
C GLU A 108 10.82 15.19 0.19
N PRO A 109 10.06 15.30 -0.93
CA PRO A 109 9.51 14.15 -1.64
C PRO A 109 10.55 13.10 -2.06
N ASP A 110 11.73 13.56 -2.48
CA ASP A 110 12.83 12.72 -2.98
C ASP A 110 13.91 12.46 -1.91
N ALA A 111 13.56 12.58 -0.62
CA ALA A 111 14.48 12.42 0.50
C ALA A 111 15.20 11.06 0.49
N ALA A 112 14.58 10.01 -0.04
CA ALA A 112 15.19 8.69 -0.19
C ALA A 112 16.42 8.71 -1.11
N ASP A 113 16.29 9.36 -2.27
CA ASP A 113 17.37 9.45 -3.26
C ASP A 113 18.47 10.40 -2.79
N ALA A 114 18.10 11.52 -2.16
CA ALA A 114 19.05 12.44 -1.56
C ALA A 114 19.88 11.78 -0.44
N ALA A 115 19.22 11.06 0.47
CA ALA A 115 19.89 10.35 1.55
C ALA A 115 20.77 9.19 1.06
N ALA A 116 20.35 8.46 0.02
CA ALA A 116 21.16 7.40 -0.58
C ALA A 116 22.49 7.95 -1.17
N ARG A 117 22.44 9.15 -1.74
CA ARG A 117 23.63 9.87 -2.25
C ARG A 117 24.44 10.57 -1.15
N GLY A 118 23.90 10.66 0.07
CA GLY A 118 24.50 11.41 1.18
C GLY A 118 24.48 12.92 0.94
N GLU A 119 23.48 13.41 0.21
CA GLU A 119 23.28 14.82 -0.08
C GLU A 119 22.41 15.48 0.99
N ALA A 120 22.47 16.82 1.04
CA ALA A 120 21.60 17.60 1.91
C ALA A 120 20.17 17.66 1.36
N LEU A 121 19.20 17.36 2.22
CA LEU A 121 17.76 17.34 1.96
C LEU A 121 17.04 18.47 2.70
N TRP A 122 15.87 18.87 2.22
CA TRP A 122 15.00 19.83 2.89
C TRP A 122 14.08 19.17 3.93
N VAL A 123 13.94 19.83 5.07
CA VAL A 123 13.01 19.47 6.15
C VAL A 123 12.12 20.67 6.46
N GLY A 124 10.82 20.49 6.34
CA GLY A 124 9.82 21.45 6.83
C GLY A 124 9.52 21.18 8.29
N VAL A 125 9.49 22.22 9.12
CA VAL A 125 9.24 22.13 10.56
C VAL A 125 8.14 23.11 10.96
N CYS A 126 7.12 22.61 11.66
CA CYS A 126 6.01 23.42 12.18
C CYS A 126 5.58 22.95 13.57
N ASP A 127 4.83 23.79 14.29
CA ASP A 127 4.28 23.42 15.60
C ASP A 127 3.25 22.29 15.47
N ARG A 128 3.45 21.21 16.24
CA ARG A 128 2.63 20.00 16.16
C ARG A 128 1.24 20.22 16.74
N ALA A 129 1.13 20.97 17.84
CA ALA A 129 -0.15 21.17 18.54
C ALA A 129 -1.09 22.08 17.75
N TRP A 130 -0.55 23.16 17.17
CA TRP A 130 -1.21 24.07 16.26
C TRP A 130 -1.75 23.30 15.05
N LEU A 131 -0.91 22.51 14.37
CA LEU A 131 -1.34 21.75 13.20
C LEU A 131 -2.44 20.74 13.58
N GLN A 132 -2.24 19.97 14.65
CA GLN A 132 -3.23 19.01 15.13
C GLN A 132 -4.58 19.68 15.45
N SER A 133 -4.57 20.81 16.17
CA SER A 133 -5.80 21.53 16.54
C SER A 133 -6.63 21.95 15.33
N HIS A 134 -5.98 22.36 14.24
CA HIS A 134 -6.64 22.77 13.01
C HIS A 134 -7.21 21.57 12.24
N LEU A 135 -6.45 20.47 12.20
CA LEU A 135 -6.92 19.22 11.58
C LEU A 135 -8.11 18.64 12.35
N ASP A 136 -8.09 18.68 13.68
CA ASP A 136 -9.19 18.24 14.53
C ASP A 136 -10.44 19.11 14.31
N ALA A 137 -10.28 20.43 14.18
CA ALA A 137 -11.40 21.33 13.88
C ALA A 137 -12.02 21.04 12.50
N LEU A 138 -11.19 20.79 11.48
CA LEU A 138 -11.65 20.38 10.15
C LEU A 138 -12.34 19.00 10.20
N GLU A 139 -11.82 18.05 10.98
CA GLU A 139 -12.41 16.73 11.15
C GLU A 139 -13.75 16.78 11.89
N ALA A 140 -13.84 17.57 12.97
CA ALA A 140 -15.07 17.80 13.74
C ALA A 140 -16.17 18.44 12.88
N ALA A 141 -15.79 19.30 11.93
CA ALA A 141 -16.69 19.87 10.94
C ALA A 141 -17.09 18.90 9.81
N GLY A 142 -16.60 17.65 9.84
CA GLY A 142 -16.88 16.66 8.81
C GLY A 142 -16.07 16.82 7.52
N ARG A 143 -15.02 17.66 7.54
CA ARG A 143 -14.17 18.02 6.39
C ARG A 143 -12.70 17.56 6.60
N PRO A 144 -12.43 16.26 6.77
CA PRO A 144 -11.08 15.79 7.07
C PRO A 144 -10.12 16.11 5.90
N ALA A 145 -9.01 16.78 6.21
CA ALA A 145 -7.95 17.01 5.24
C ALA A 145 -7.32 15.67 4.84
N ARG A 146 -7.27 15.39 3.53
CA ARG A 146 -6.65 14.16 2.99
C ARG A 146 -5.17 14.35 2.67
N ARG A 147 -4.74 15.60 2.52
CA ARG A 147 -3.39 15.97 2.12
C ARG A 147 -3.01 17.31 2.75
N LEU A 148 -1.76 17.44 3.16
CA LEU A 148 -1.20 18.69 3.65
C LEU A 148 -0.12 19.17 2.69
N VAL A 149 -0.25 20.39 2.19
CA VAL A 149 0.76 21.01 1.32
C VAL A 149 1.24 22.31 1.96
N PRO A 150 2.53 22.67 1.83
CA PRO A 150 2.96 24.00 2.18
C PRO A 150 2.40 25.02 1.17
N GLU A 151 2.14 26.25 1.61
CA GLU A 151 1.77 27.37 0.72
C GLU A 151 2.89 27.67 -0.28
N VAL A 152 4.14 27.52 0.17
CA VAL A 152 5.37 27.80 -0.57
C VAL A 152 6.38 26.75 -0.14
N ALA A 153 6.94 26.02 -1.10
CA ALA A 153 7.88 24.95 -0.84
C ALA A 153 9.23 25.26 -1.51
N PRO A 154 10.36 24.85 -0.93
CA PRO A 154 11.62 24.88 -1.64
C PRO A 154 11.53 23.98 -2.87
N VAL A 155 12.11 24.45 -3.97
CA VAL A 155 12.17 23.71 -5.23
C VAL A 155 12.95 22.41 -5.01
N PRO A 156 12.34 21.23 -5.24
CA PRO A 156 13.05 19.96 -5.13
C PRO A 156 14.26 19.92 -6.07
N ARG A 157 15.35 19.28 -5.63
CA ARG A 157 16.62 19.25 -6.39
C ARG A 157 16.48 18.61 -7.78
N THR A 158 15.57 17.64 -7.89
CA THR A 158 15.26 16.85 -9.08
C THR A 158 14.61 17.68 -10.20
N GLU A 159 14.04 18.84 -9.87
CA GLU A 159 13.46 19.75 -10.86
C GLU A 159 14.57 20.64 -11.47
N ALA A 160 15.21 20.14 -12.53
CA ALA A 160 16.28 20.83 -13.25
C ALA A 160 15.80 22.05 -14.06
N ASN A 161 14.51 22.08 -14.44
CA ASN A 161 13.92 23.15 -15.28
C ASN A 161 13.21 24.25 -14.48
N SER A 162 13.29 24.21 -13.15
CA SER A 162 12.66 25.23 -12.29
C SER A 162 13.51 26.50 -12.26
N PRO A 163 12.88 27.69 -12.26
CA PRO A 163 13.58 28.96 -12.31
C PRO A 163 14.52 29.13 -11.11
N SER A 164 15.63 29.83 -11.31
CA SER A 164 16.60 30.12 -10.26
C SER A 164 15.97 30.85 -9.07
N TRP A 165 15.06 31.79 -9.36
CA TRP A 165 14.29 32.57 -8.39
C TRP A 165 12.82 32.66 -8.81
N THR A 166 11.92 32.51 -7.84
CA THR A 166 10.51 32.84 -7.95
C THR A 166 10.15 33.79 -6.82
N LEU A 167 9.72 34.99 -7.19
CA LEU A 167 9.30 36.02 -6.27
C LEU A 167 7.80 36.23 -6.44
N ARG A 168 7.06 36.31 -5.32
CA ARG A 168 5.62 36.57 -5.33
C ARG A 168 5.29 37.69 -4.36
N ALA A 169 4.86 38.83 -4.87
CA ALA A 169 4.33 39.90 -4.06
C ALA A 169 2.86 39.59 -3.69
N VAL A 170 2.57 39.60 -2.39
CA VAL A 170 1.26 39.25 -1.84
C VAL A 170 0.77 40.32 -0.89
N GLU A 171 -0.54 40.45 -0.79
CA GLU A 171 -1.15 41.27 0.25
C GLU A 171 -1.06 40.54 1.60
N GLY A 172 -0.58 41.22 2.63
CA GLY A 172 -0.50 40.73 4.00
C GLY A 172 -1.37 41.55 4.94
N SER A 173 -1.71 40.99 6.10
CA SER A 173 -2.43 41.70 7.16
C SER A 173 -1.65 42.90 7.71
N GLU A 174 -0.32 42.85 7.65
CA GLU A 174 0.59 43.91 8.12
C GLU A 174 1.13 44.79 6.98
N GLY A 175 0.66 44.56 5.74
CA GLY A 175 1.13 45.27 4.54
C GLY A 175 1.61 44.34 3.42
N PRO A 176 2.06 44.91 2.30
CA PRO A 176 2.55 44.14 1.16
C PRO A 176 3.81 43.37 1.56
N ALA A 177 3.84 42.08 1.22
CA ALA A 177 4.95 41.20 1.51
C ALA A 177 5.48 40.56 0.23
N LEU A 178 6.77 40.25 0.23
CA LEU A 178 7.45 39.51 -0.80
C LEU A 178 7.74 38.10 -0.30
N ILE A 179 7.22 37.11 -1.03
CA ILE A 179 7.57 35.71 -0.86
C ILE A 179 8.69 35.40 -1.85
N VAL A 180 9.75 34.76 -1.36
CA VAL A 180 10.94 34.42 -2.13
C VAL A 180 11.19 32.92 -2.00
N GLN A 181 11.38 32.25 -3.13
CA GLN A 181 11.79 30.84 -3.21
C GLN A 181 12.65 30.60 -4.45
N GLY A 182 13.38 29.49 -4.50
CA GLY A 182 14.11 29.08 -5.70
C GLY A 182 15.43 28.40 -5.41
N ARG A 183 16.07 27.88 -6.46
CA ARG A 183 17.37 27.18 -6.34
C ARG A 183 18.49 28.12 -5.92
N GLY A 184 18.39 29.41 -6.28
CA GLY A 184 19.34 30.45 -5.90
C GLY A 184 19.20 30.93 -4.45
N PHE A 185 18.13 30.54 -3.76
CA PHE A 185 17.84 30.96 -2.40
C PHE A 185 18.14 29.83 -1.39
N SER A 186 19.19 29.99 -0.58
CA SER A 186 19.64 28.98 0.38
C SER A 186 18.72 28.83 1.60
N GLY A 187 17.77 29.75 1.82
CA GLY A 187 16.78 29.68 2.90
C GLY A 187 15.55 28.84 2.56
N GLY A 188 15.47 28.26 1.36
CA GLY A 188 14.33 27.46 0.91
C GLY A 188 13.15 28.31 0.47
N ALA A 189 12.42 28.88 1.43
CA ALA A 189 11.38 29.88 1.19
C ALA A 189 11.29 30.89 2.33
N ALA A 190 11.11 32.17 2.02
CA ALA A 190 11.01 33.24 3.00
C ALA A 190 9.90 34.23 2.65
N ARG A 191 9.31 34.84 3.69
CA ARG A 191 8.37 35.96 3.58
C ARG A 191 8.99 37.19 4.20
N LEU A 192 8.98 38.31 3.49
CA LEU A 192 9.64 39.55 3.88
C LEU A 192 8.73 40.73 3.57
N PRO A 193 8.91 41.90 4.21
CA PRO A 193 8.25 43.12 3.78
C PRO A 193 8.61 43.47 2.34
N LEU A 194 7.66 43.99 1.56
CA LEU A 194 7.91 44.47 0.19
C LEU A 194 8.57 45.87 0.26
N GLU A 195 9.85 45.89 0.62
CA GLU A 195 10.68 47.09 0.68
C GLU A 195 12.01 46.87 -0.04
N SER A 196 12.57 47.92 -0.64
CA SER A 196 13.80 47.80 -1.43
C SER A 196 15.00 47.32 -0.60
N SER A 197 15.12 47.75 0.65
CA SER A 197 16.20 47.34 1.57
C SER A 197 16.21 45.83 1.83
N TRP A 198 15.04 45.23 2.07
CA TRP A 198 14.89 43.80 2.28
C TRP A 198 15.16 43.01 1.00
N VAL A 199 14.70 43.52 -0.15
CA VAL A 199 14.98 42.92 -1.46
C VAL A 199 16.49 42.90 -1.72
N GLU A 200 17.19 44.02 -1.52
CA GLU A 200 18.63 44.13 -1.71
C GLU A 200 19.41 43.20 -0.77
N ALA A 201 18.99 43.10 0.49
CA ALA A 201 19.60 42.22 1.48
C ALA A 201 19.49 40.74 1.08
N VAL A 202 18.34 40.31 0.56
CA VAL A 202 18.11 38.92 0.14
C VAL A 202 18.88 38.56 -1.13
N LEU A 203 18.93 39.49 -2.07
CA LEU A 203 19.66 39.30 -3.32
C LEU A 203 21.17 39.47 -3.14
N GLY A 204 21.62 39.95 -1.96
CA GLY A 204 23.02 40.24 -1.70
C GLY A 204 23.59 41.31 -2.63
N GLY A 205 22.76 42.25 -3.07
CA GLY A 205 23.11 43.29 -4.04
C GLY A 205 23.32 42.79 -5.48
N ALA A 206 23.11 41.51 -5.77
CA ALA A 206 23.15 40.99 -7.13
C ALA A 206 21.83 41.31 -7.88
N PRO A 207 21.89 41.62 -9.18
CA PRO A 207 20.66 41.74 -9.97
C PRO A 207 19.93 40.41 -10.04
N LEU A 208 18.60 40.45 -10.12
CA LEU A 208 17.81 39.23 -10.35
C LEU A 208 18.25 38.60 -11.68
N PRO A 209 18.53 37.29 -11.72
CA PRO A 209 18.86 36.61 -12.96
C PRO A 209 17.71 36.66 -13.98
N ASP A 210 18.05 36.52 -15.26
CA ASP A 210 17.08 36.69 -16.35
C ASP A 210 15.95 35.65 -16.34
N ASP A 211 16.20 34.46 -15.80
CA ASP A 211 15.21 33.38 -15.65
C ASP A 211 14.31 33.53 -14.42
N ALA A 212 14.52 34.57 -13.59
CA ALA A 212 13.69 34.82 -12.42
C ALA A 212 12.23 35.11 -12.81
N ARG A 213 11.30 34.44 -12.12
CA ARG A 213 9.86 34.64 -12.28
C ARG A 213 9.34 35.57 -11.20
N LEU A 214 8.63 36.60 -11.61
CA LEU A 214 8.01 37.55 -10.71
C LEU A 214 6.49 37.48 -10.86
N TYR A 215 5.80 37.20 -9.76
CA TYR A 215 4.36 37.19 -9.65
C TYR A 215 3.90 38.27 -8.68
N ALA A 216 2.71 38.82 -8.89
CA ALA A 216 2.11 39.73 -7.92
C ALA A 216 0.58 39.58 -7.87
N GLU A 217 0.04 39.71 -6.67
CA GLU A 217 -1.40 39.83 -6.48
C GLU A 217 -1.92 41.17 -7.01
N PRO A 218 -3.19 41.25 -7.48
CA PRO A 218 -3.73 42.45 -8.12
C PRO A 218 -3.60 43.73 -7.29
N GLY A 219 -3.75 43.64 -5.96
CA GLY A 219 -3.68 44.80 -5.05
C GLY A 219 -2.27 45.36 -4.82
N VAL A 220 -1.23 44.56 -5.07
CA VAL A 220 0.18 44.94 -4.82
C VAL A 220 1.03 44.95 -6.08
N LEU A 221 0.42 44.74 -7.25
CA LEU A 221 1.10 44.66 -8.54
C LEU A 221 1.97 45.89 -8.82
N GLU A 222 1.41 47.10 -8.73
CA GLU A 222 2.17 48.32 -8.98
C GLU A 222 3.28 48.55 -7.95
N ALA A 223 3.04 48.23 -6.68
CA ALA A 223 4.04 48.37 -5.63
C ALA A 223 5.21 47.40 -5.85
N ALA A 224 4.91 46.18 -6.30
CA ALA A 224 5.91 45.17 -6.64
C ALA A 224 6.77 45.60 -7.83
N GLU A 225 6.15 46.07 -8.92
CA GLU A 225 6.90 46.51 -10.10
C GLU A 225 7.79 47.73 -9.81
N ARG A 226 7.31 48.68 -8.98
CA ARG A 226 8.10 49.83 -8.54
C ARG A 226 9.29 49.41 -7.66
N THR A 227 9.10 48.45 -6.76
CA THR A 227 10.13 48.03 -5.81
C THR A 227 11.19 47.15 -6.49
N LEU A 228 10.75 46.23 -7.36
CA LEU A 228 11.60 45.24 -8.02
C LEU A 228 12.14 45.72 -9.37
N GLN A 229 11.66 46.87 -9.87
CA GLN A 229 12.05 47.46 -11.16
C GLN A 229 11.91 46.48 -12.33
N ARG A 230 10.95 45.56 -12.24
CA ARG A 230 10.73 44.47 -13.20
C ARG A 230 9.23 44.18 -13.28
N ARG A 231 8.76 43.82 -14.48
CA ARG A 231 7.34 43.49 -14.70
C ARG A 231 6.97 42.20 -13.97
N ALA A 232 5.82 42.23 -13.31
CA ALA A 232 5.28 41.10 -12.57
C ALA A 232 4.09 40.49 -13.32
N GLU A 233 4.00 39.17 -13.33
CA GLU A 233 2.84 38.45 -13.85
C GLU A 233 1.74 38.44 -12.79
N LEU A 234 0.50 38.76 -13.20
CA LEU A 234 -0.63 38.79 -12.29
C LEU A 234 -0.98 37.36 -11.85
N GLN A 235 -0.94 37.11 -10.54
CA GLN A 235 -1.31 35.83 -9.96
C GLN A 235 -2.21 36.06 -8.75
N THR A 236 -3.40 35.46 -8.76
CA THR A 236 -4.33 35.52 -7.63
C THR A 236 -3.94 34.52 -6.53
N PRO A 237 -4.34 34.75 -5.26
CA PRO A 237 -4.08 33.80 -4.17
C PRO A 237 -4.65 32.40 -4.47
N ALA A 238 -5.78 32.33 -5.16
CA ALA A 238 -6.40 31.07 -5.53
C ALA A 238 -5.55 30.27 -6.54
N GLN A 239 -4.95 30.95 -7.53
CA GLN A 239 -4.00 30.32 -8.47
C GLN A 239 -2.73 29.88 -7.75
N ALA A 240 -2.21 30.70 -6.84
CA ALA A 240 -1.04 30.37 -6.04
C ALA A 240 -1.26 29.09 -5.20
N TRP A 241 -2.42 28.94 -4.54
CA TRP A 241 -2.73 27.74 -3.77
C TRP A 241 -3.00 26.52 -4.64
N LEU A 242 -3.58 26.72 -5.84
CA LEU A 242 -3.74 25.64 -6.80
C LEU A 242 -2.38 25.14 -7.32
N ALA A 243 -1.41 26.04 -7.52
CA ALA A 243 -0.03 25.66 -7.85
C ALA A 243 0.63 24.92 -6.68
N ALA A 244 0.47 25.40 -5.44
CA ALA A 244 0.97 24.73 -4.24
C ALA A 244 0.38 23.33 -4.08
N ALA A 245 -0.92 23.14 -4.37
CA ALA A 245 -1.57 21.84 -4.33
C ALA A 245 -1.08 20.87 -5.42
N GLN A 246 -0.46 21.35 -6.49
CA GLN A 246 0.15 20.52 -7.52
C GLN A 246 1.60 20.15 -7.21
N SER A 247 2.22 20.82 -6.22
CA SER A 247 3.58 20.50 -5.77
C SER A 247 3.68 19.03 -5.35
N PRO A 248 4.83 18.36 -5.53
CA PRO A 248 5.04 17.01 -5.02
C PRO A 248 5.16 16.94 -3.48
N TRP A 249 5.28 18.08 -2.80
CA TRP A 249 5.37 18.14 -1.34
C TRP A 249 4.10 17.62 -0.66
N ASP A 250 4.30 16.83 0.40
CA ASP A 250 3.24 16.40 1.31
C ASP A 250 3.77 16.44 2.75
N LEU A 251 3.18 17.31 3.57
CA LEU A 251 3.54 17.48 4.98
C LEU A 251 2.89 16.43 5.88
N ALA A 252 1.99 15.59 5.35
CA ALA A 252 1.34 14.49 6.05
C ALA A 252 2.29 13.31 6.33
N GLN A 253 3.40 13.58 7.01
CA GLN A 253 4.45 12.61 7.34
C GLN A 253 4.46 12.27 8.83
N PHE A 254 5.28 11.28 9.22
CA PHE A 254 5.41 10.75 10.59
C PHE A 254 4.07 10.64 11.35
N ASP A 255 3.86 11.51 12.33
CA ASP A 255 2.70 11.55 13.22
C ASP A 255 1.37 11.69 12.46
N PHE A 256 1.40 12.44 11.35
CA PHE A 256 0.23 12.75 10.54
C PHE A 256 0.03 11.81 9.33
N ARG A 257 0.90 10.81 9.11
CA ARG A 257 0.66 9.76 8.06
C ARG A 257 -0.66 9.01 8.24
N SER A 258 -1.21 9.08 9.44
CA SER A 258 -2.43 8.41 9.82
C SER A 258 -3.70 9.24 9.63
N MET A 259 -3.72 10.21 8.71
CA MET A 259 -4.96 10.91 8.29
C MET A 259 -6.07 9.98 7.76
N GLY A 260 -5.78 8.68 7.54
CA GLY A 260 -6.78 7.62 7.35
C GLY A 260 -7.43 7.06 8.64
N ARG A 261 -6.95 7.44 9.84
CA ARG A 261 -7.55 7.08 11.13
C ARG A 261 -8.92 7.72 11.33
N ALA A 262 -9.27 8.79 10.61
CA ALA A 262 -10.61 9.38 10.65
C ALA A 262 -11.72 8.38 10.27
N ARG A 263 -11.46 7.44 9.35
CA ARG A 263 -12.42 6.37 9.02
C ARG A 263 -12.54 5.37 10.17
N TRP A 264 -11.43 5.01 10.79
CA TRP A 264 -11.40 4.06 11.91
C TRP A 264 -11.90 4.67 13.22
N ALA A 265 -11.71 5.97 13.45
CA ALA A 265 -12.24 6.72 14.59
C ALA A 265 -13.74 6.93 14.46
N ARG A 266 -14.26 7.24 13.26
CA ARG A 266 -15.72 7.26 12.97
C ARG A 266 -16.34 5.89 13.10
N LEU A 267 -15.69 4.84 12.59
CA LEU A 267 -16.13 3.46 12.81
C LEU A 267 -16.09 3.14 14.31
N ALA A 268 -15.01 3.42 15.03
CA ALA A 268 -14.91 3.16 16.46
C ALA A 268 -15.96 3.95 17.27
N ALA A 269 -16.26 5.19 16.88
CA ALA A 269 -17.33 5.99 17.48
C ALA A 269 -18.72 5.42 17.15
N ALA A 270 -18.96 4.99 15.92
CA ALA A 270 -20.20 4.31 15.51
C ALA A 270 -20.35 2.94 16.21
N TRP A 271 -19.27 2.19 16.40
CA TRP A 271 -19.24 0.94 17.16
C TRP A 271 -19.52 1.20 18.65
N ARG A 272 -18.97 2.29 19.22
CA ARG A 272 -19.28 2.69 20.61
C ARG A 272 -20.73 3.15 20.76
N ALA A 273 -21.26 3.91 19.80
CA ALA A 273 -22.66 4.33 19.77
C ALA A 273 -23.59 3.11 19.63
N LEU A 274 -23.28 2.18 18.73
CA LEU A 274 -24.00 0.89 18.59
C LEU A 274 -23.97 0.06 19.89
N ALA A 275 -22.86 0.11 20.64
CA ALA A 275 -22.70 -0.62 21.89
C ALA A 275 -23.44 0.02 23.09
N HIS A 276 -23.43 1.35 23.22
CA HIS A 276 -23.86 2.06 24.43
C HIS A 276 -25.19 2.83 24.32
N GLU A 277 -25.65 3.22 23.12
CA GLU A 277 -26.90 3.98 23.01
C GLU A 277 -28.16 3.08 23.05
N PRO A 278 -29.18 3.44 23.85
CA PRO A 278 -30.38 2.62 24.04
C PRO A 278 -31.29 2.55 22.81
N GLN A 279 -31.16 3.47 21.85
CA GLN A 279 -31.96 3.49 20.61
C GLN A 279 -31.56 2.42 19.58
N TRP A 280 -30.36 1.82 19.70
CA TRP A 280 -29.85 0.83 18.75
C TRP A 280 -30.14 -0.63 19.15
N ARG A 281 -30.92 -0.85 20.22
CA ARG A 281 -31.39 -2.17 20.66
C ARG A 281 -31.95 -3.06 19.54
N PRO A 282 -32.83 -2.59 18.62
CA PRO A 282 -33.34 -3.45 17.55
C PRO A 282 -32.25 -3.88 16.57
N VAL A 283 -31.27 -3.00 16.28
CA VAL A 283 -30.13 -3.32 15.41
C VAL A 283 -29.23 -4.37 16.05
N ARG A 284 -29.00 -4.30 17.37
CA ARG A 284 -28.25 -5.33 18.11
C ARG A 284 -28.90 -6.70 18.04
N TRP A 285 -30.22 -6.77 18.22
CA TRP A 285 -30.97 -8.02 18.06
C TRP A 285 -30.95 -8.53 16.63
N GLY A 286 -31.06 -7.64 15.63
CA GLY A 286 -30.91 -7.98 14.23
C GLY A 286 -29.54 -8.60 13.91
N LEU A 287 -28.45 -7.98 14.38
CA LEU A 287 -27.08 -8.49 14.21
C LEU A 287 -26.86 -9.82 14.96
N ALA A 288 -27.36 -9.94 16.18
CA ALA A 288 -27.27 -11.17 16.95
C ALA A 288 -28.00 -12.32 16.23
N LEU A 289 -29.21 -12.06 15.72
CA LEU A 289 -29.99 -13.04 14.98
C LEU A 289 -29.31 -13.41 13.65
N LEU A 290 -28.77 -12.42 12.94
CA LEU A 290 -28.01 -12.63 11.71
C LEU A 290 -26.70 -13.40 11.93
N ALA A 291 -26.09 -13.33 13.11
CA ALA A 291 -24.93 -14.14 13.48
C ALA A 291 -25.33 -15.56 13.93
N LEU A 292 -26.50 -15.72 14.55
CA LEU A 292 -27.01 -17.00 15.03
C LEU A 292 -27.44 -17.92 13.87
N VAL A 293 -28.03 -17.34 12.81
CA VAL A 293 -28.47 -18.06 11.60
C VAL A 293 -27.33 -18.87 10.95
N PRO A 294 -26.15 -18.30 10.60
CA PRO A 294 -25.07 -19.05 9.99
C PRO A 294 -24.45 -20.07 10.96
N PHE A 295 -24.43 -19.80 12.27
CA PHE A 295 -23.94 -20.78 13.25
C PHE A 295 -24.80 -22.04 13.31
N VAL A 296 -26.12 -21.87 13.35
CA VAL A 296 -27.07 -22.99 13.34
C VAL A 296 -27.09 -23.67 11.96
N GLY A 297 -26.99 -22.88 10.89
CA GLY A 297 -26.90 -23.39 9.52
C GLY A 297 -25.71 -24.35 9.34
N LEU A 298 -24.53 -24.02 9.88
CA LEU A 298 -23.35 -24.86 9.78
C LEU A 298 -23.48 -26.18 10.55
N GLU A 299 -24.06 -26.17 11.75
CA GLU A 299 -24.34 -27.37 12.55
C GLU A 299 -25.33 -28.30 11.83
N VAL A 300 -26.41 -27.74 11.27
CA VAL A 300 -27.41 -28.50 10.53
C VAL A 300 -26.83 -29.09 9.24
N TRP A 301 -26.01 -28.32 8.52
CA TRP A 301 -25.38 -28.80 7.28
C TRP A 301 -24.34 -29.89 7.57
N ALA A 302 -23.56 -29.74 8.65
CA ALA A 302 -22.65 -30.80 9.10
C ALA A 302 -23.39 -32.08 9.51
N ALA A 303 -24.58 -31.97 10.13
CA ALA A 303 -25.40 -33.13 10.47
C ALA A 303 -25.97 -33.83 9.21
N GLN A 304 -26.34 -33.07 8.18
CA GLN A 304 -26.77 -33.60 6.88
C GLN A 304 -25.64 -34.40 6.21
N GLU A 305 -24.43 -33.82 6.19
CA GLU A 305 -23.23 -34.43 5.59
C GLU A 305 -22.90 -35.76 6.28
N ARG A 306 -22.90 -35.78 7.61
CA ARG A 306 -22.64 -36.99 8.41
C ARG A 306 -23.69 -38.09 8.16
N ARG A 307 -24.96 -37.71 7.97
CA ARG A 307 -26.03 -38.67 7.63
C ARG A 307 -25.83 -39.28 6.25
N MET A 308 -25.37 -38.48 5.29
CA MET A 308 -25.11 -38.96 3.93
C MET A 308 -23.92 -39.93 3.91
N LEU A 309 -22.84 -39.61 4.63
CA LEU A 309 -21.70 -40.52 4.82
C LEU A 309 -22.12 -41.83 5.52
N ALA A 310 -22.93 -41.75 6.57
CA ALA A 310 -23.43 -42.95 7.26
C ALA A 310 -24.34 -43.82 6.36
N ALA A 311 -25.12 -43.20 5.47
CA ALA A 311 -25.95 -43.91 4.50
C ALA A 311 -25.10 -44.63 3.44
N LEU A 312 -24.05 -43.98 2.94
CA LEU A 312 -23.08 -44.58 2.00
C LEU A 312 -22.34 -45.75 2.66
N ASP A 313 -21.88 -45.59 3.90
CA ASP A 313 -21.25 -46.66 4.67
C ASP A 313 -22.19 -47.86 4.88
N ALA A 314 -23.46 -47.60 5.19
CA ALA A 314 -24.46 -48.65 5.35
C ALA A 314 -24.71 -49.41 4.04
N GLN A 315 -24.80 -48.70 2.91
CA GLN A 315 -24.93 -49.30 1.58
C GLN A 315 -23.68 -50.12 1.20
N ALA A 316 -22.48 -49.60 1.46
CA ALA A 316 -21.23 -50.32 1.23
C ALA A 316 -21.17 -51.61 2.06
N ARG A 317 -21.49 -51.54 3.36
CA ARG A 317 -21.55 -52.73 4.23
C ARG A 317 -22.56 -53.76 3.74
N ALA A 318 -23.74 -53.33 3.28
CA ALA A 318 -24.75 -54.22 2.73
C ALA A 318 -24.24 -54.95 1.47
N LEU A 319 -23.58 -54.24 0.56
CA LEU A 319 -22.97 -54.81 -0.65
C LEU A 319 -21.86 -55.82 -0.32
N VAL A 320 -20.98 -55.51 0.65
CA VAL A 320 -19.91 -56.42 1.09
C VAL A 320 -20.49 -57.68 1.72
N THR A 321 -21.49 -57.54 2.59
CA THR A 321 -22.15 -58.67 3.25
C THR A 321 -22.83 -59.58 2.23
N HIS A 322 -23.42 -59.01 1.17
CA HIS A 322 -24.10 -59.76 0.12
C HIS A 322 -23.13 -60.45 -0.85
N THR A 323 -21.93 -59.90 -1.09
CA THR A 323 -20.99 -60.40 -2.11
C THR A 323 -19.89 -61.31 -1.55
N ALA A 324 -19.59 -61.21 -0.25
CA ALA A 324 -18.54 -62.00 0.40
C ALA A 324 -18.91 -62.36 1.85
N PRO A 325 -19.84 -63.30 2.08
CA PRO A 325 -20.37 -63.61 3.40
C PRO A 325 -19.37 -64.26 4.38
N GLU A 326 -18.19 -64.70 3.93
CA GLU A 326 -17.13 -65.28 4.79
C GLU A 326 -16.27 -64.24 5.51
N ILE A 327 -16.38 -62.94 5.18
CA ILE A 327 -15.56 -61.88 5.75
C ILE A 327 -16.32 -61.22 6.93
N ARG A 328 -15.89 -61.47 8.17
CA ARG A 328 -16.44 -60.80 9.36
C ARG A 328 -15.87 -59.37 9.49
N PRO A 329 -16.67 -58.37 9.92
CA PRO A 329 -16.34 -56.97 9.73
C PRO A 329 -15.39 -56.44 10.81
N LEU A 330 -14.30 -55.79 10.40
CA LEU A 330 -13.56 -54.87 11.28
C LEU A 330 -12.99 -53.68 10.48
N VAL A 331 -13.50 -52.50 10.83
CA VAL A 331 -12.93 -51.14 10.69
C VAL A 331 -12.73 -50.56 9.28
N ASP A 332 -12.46 -51.32 8.21
CA ASP A 332 -12.36 -50.75 6.84
C ASP A 332 -12.80 -51.75 5.74
N PRO A 333 -14.04 -51.65 5.21
CA PRO A 333 -14.56 -52.62 4.24
C PRO A 333 -13.81 -52.60 2.90
N LEU A 334 -13.38 -51.42 2.42
CA LEU A 334 -12.69 -51.30 1.12
C LEU A 334 -11.31 -51.98 1.11
N ARG A 335 -10.49 -51.72 2.13
CA ARG A 335 -9.16 -52.33 2.23
C ARG A 335 -9.20 -53.85 2.38
N GLN A 336 -10.25 -54.38 3.01
CA GLN A 336 -10.43 -55.83 3.11
C GLN A 336 -10.84 -56.45 1.78
N LEU A 337 -11.66 -55.75 0.99
CA LEU A 337 -12.07 -56.20 -0.34
C LEU A 337 -10.89 -56.20 -1.31
N GLU A 338 -10.05 -55.18 -1.29
CA GLU A 338 -8.78 -55.14 -2.05
C GLU A 338 -7.89 -56.33 -1.72
N ARG A 339 -7.67 -56.61 -0.43
CA ARG A 339 -6.87 -57.75 0.01
C ARG A 339 -7.49 -59.09 -0.36
N ALA A 340 -8.82 -59.24 -0.24
CA ALA A 340 -9.52 -60.46 -0.61
C ALA A 340 -9.46 -60.71 -2.13
N VAL A 341 -9.54 -59.66 -2.94
CA VAL A 341 -9.38 -59.74 -4.40
C VAL A 341 -7.95 -60.11 -4.77
N GLN A 342 -6.95 -59.49 -4.11
CA GLN A 342 -5.54 -59.85 -4.29
C GLN A 342 -5.27 -61.31 -3.90
N TRP A 343 -5.81 -61.77 -2.78
CA TRP A 343 -5.70 -63.16 -2.34
C TRP A 343 -6.33 -64.15 -3.32
N ARG A 344 -7.54 -63.85 -3.84
CA ARG A 344 -8.17 -64.68 -4.88
C ARG A 344 -7.37 -64.70 -6.18
N ARG A 345 -6.81 -63.56 -6.59
CA ARG A 345 -5.94 -63.51 -7.78
C ARG A 345 -4.68 -64.36 -7.60
N ALA A 346 -4.04 -64.28 -6.43
CA ALA A 346 -2.86 -65.09 -6.11
C ALA A 346 -3.15 -66.60 -6.11
N THR A 347 -4.33 -67.04 -5.67
CA THR A 347 -4.72 -68.45 -5.70
C THR A 347 -5.19 -68.93 -7.08
N THR A 348 -5.67 -68.03 -7.92
CA THR A 348 -6.18 -68.37 -9.28
C THR A 348 -5.13 -68.17 -10.38
N GLY A 349 -3.93 -67.67 -10.04
CA GLY A 349 -2.82 -67.48 -10.98
C GLY A 349 -3.08 -66.43 -12.08
N GLN A 350 -3.98 -65.47 -11.85
CA GLN A 350 -4.22 -64.38 -12.80
C GLN A 350 -3.31 -63.18 -12.47
N PRO A 351 -2.49 -62.70 -13.42
CA PRO A 351 -1.58 -61.59 -13.18
C PRO A 351 -2.35 -60.30 -12.91
N GLY A 352 -2.04 -59.66 -11.79
CA GLY A 352 -2.50 -58.33 -11.41
C GLY A 352 -1.72 -57.22 -12.11
N PRO A 353 -2.26 -55.99 -12.15
CA PRO A 353 -1.60 -54.85 -12.78
C PRO A 353 -0.26 -54.45 -12.11
N ALA A 354 -0.01 -54.91 -10.88
CA ALA A 354 1.22 -54.67 -10.12
C ALA A 354 2.18 -55.88 -10.08
N ASP A 355 1.96 -56.91 -10.91
CA ASP A 355 2.82 -58.09 -10.96
C ASP A 355 3.99 -57.93 -11.94
N LEU A 356 5.07 -58.68 -11.73
CA LEU A 356 6.31 -58.64 -12.53
C LEU A 356 6.16 -59.14 -13.97
N GLU A 357 5.15 -59.94 -14.23
CA GLU A 357 4.95 -60.63 -15.51
C GLU A 357 4.73 -59.67 -16.69
N PRO A 358 3.86 -58.64 -16.61
CA PRO A 358 3.78 -57.60 -17.65
C PRO A 358 5.08 -56.79 -17.81
N LEU A 359 5.86 -56.59 -16.74
CA LEU A 359 7.16 -55.93 -16.82
C LEU A 359 8.17 -56.78 -17.60
N LEU A 360 8.23 -58.09 -17.36
CA LEU A 360 9.09 -59.01 -18.11
C LEU A 360 8.65 -59.14 -19.58
N GLY A 361 7.33 -59.17 -19.85
CA GLY A 361 6.80 -59.18 -21.20
C GLY A 361 7.16 -57.93 -22.01
N THR A 362 7.09 -56.75 -21.38
CA THR A 362 7.50 -55.49 -22.02
C THR A 362 9.00 -55.43 -22.28
N LEU A 363 9.84 -55.88 -21.33
CA LEU A 363 11.29 -56.01 -21.53
C LEU A 363 11.62 -56.94 -22.69
N GLY A 364 10.97 -58.11 -22.78
CA GLY A 364 11.13 -59.05 -23.88
C GLY A 364 10.73 -58.45 -25.23
N SER A 365 9.62 -57.70 -25.28
CA SER A 365 9.15 -57.04 -26.51
C SER A 365 10.11 -55.97 -27.05
N LEU A 366 10.92 -55.38 -26.16
CA LEU A 366 11.91 -54.36 -26.50
C LEU A 366 13.28 -54.96 -26.85
N GLY A 367 13.45 -56.28 -26.71
CA GLY A 367 14.73 -56.96 -26.94
C GLY A 367 15.84 -56.48 -26.00
N ALA A 368 15.48 -55.90 -24.86
CA ALA A 368 16.44 -55.33 -23.92
C ALA A 368 17.21 -56.45 -23.22
N SER A 369 18.54 -56.47 -23.37
CA SER A 369 19.39 -57.35 -22.55
C SER A 369 19.54 -56.73 -21.17
N VAL A 370 19.15 -57.46 -20.12
CA VAL A 370 19.30 -57.04 -18.73
C VAL A 370 20.35 -57.95 -18.09
N GLN A 371 21.37 -57.37 -17.48
CA GLN A 371 22.47 -58.12 -16.88
C GLN A 371 22.15 -58.60 -15.47
N ARG A 372 21.37 -57.81 -14.73
CA ARG A 372 20.91 -58.18 -13.38
C ARG A 372 19.56 -57.52 -13.07
N ILE A 373 18.65 -58.32 -12.52
CA ILE A 373 17.36 -57.86 -11.99
C ILE A 373 17.44 -58.00 -10.47
N GLU A 374 17.42 -56.88 -9.75
CA GLU A 374 17.36 -56.84 -8.30
C GLU A 374 15.91 -56.53 -7.88
N LEU A 375 15.34 -57.42 -7.10
CA LEU A 375 13.97 -57.37 -6.63
C LEU A 375 13.96 -56.96 -5.16
N ASP A 376 13.43 -55.77 -4.86
CA ASP A 376 13.27 -55.27 -3.50
C ASP A 376 11.81 -54.94 -3.23
N ALA A 377 11.09 -55.88 -2.60
CA ALA A 377 9.67 -55.83 -2.24
C ALA A 377 8.71 -55.44 -3.38
N ALA A 378 8.56 -54.14 -3.65
CA ALA A 378 7.67 -53.57 -4.67
C ALA A 378 8.42 -52.72 -5.73
N ARG A 379 9.75 -52.79 -5.72
CA ARG A 379 10.65 -52.04 -6.61
C ARG A 379 11.50 -53.02 -7.38
N VAL A 380 11.58 -52.82 -8.69
CA VAL A 380 12.41 -53.64 -9.58
C VAL A 380 13.54 -52.76 -10.09
N LEU A 381 14.77 -53.06 -9.69
CA LEU A 381 15.95 -52.41 -10.20
C LEU A 381 16.53 -53.26 -11.34
N LEU A 382 16.57 -52.67 -12.52
CA LEU A 382 17.11 -53.27 -13.73
C LEU A 382 18.48 -52.68 -14.00
N VAL A 383 19.51 -53.53 -14.06
CA VAL A 383 20.91 -53.14 -14.28
C VAL A 383 21.37 -53.67 -15.64
N GLY A 384 22.06 -52.83 -16.42
CA GLY A 384 22.58 -53.21 -17.75
C GLY A 384 21.69 -52.79 -18.93
N ILE A 385 20.72 -51.88 -18.73
CA ILE A 385 19.79 -51.46 -19.78
C ILE A 385 20.35 -50.30 -20.58
N GLU A 386 20.47 -50.49 -21.90
CA GLU A 386 20.85 -49.42 -22.82
C GLU A 386 19.94 -48.18 -22.69
N PRO A 387 20.51 -46.97 -22.80
CA PRO A 387 19.79 -45.71 -22.56
C PRO A 387 18.58 -45.51 -23.49
N LYS A 388 18.64 -46.03 -24.72
CA LYS A 388 17.54 -45.95 -25.69
C LYS A 388 16.39 -46.91 -25.34
N ALA A 389 16.72 -48.08 -24.79
CA ALA A 389 15.75 -49.06 -24.32
C ALA A 389 15.05 -48.60 -23.04
N ALA A 390 15.77 -47.92 -22.13
CA ALA A 390 15.20 -47.37 -20.89
C ALA A 390 14.09 -46.33 -21.13
N ALA A 391 14.26 -45.44 -22.11
CA ALA A 391 13.25 -44.44 -22.46
C ALA A 391 12.02 -45.06 -23.14
N ALA A 392 12.23 -46.08 -24.00
CA ALA A 392 11.15 -46.84 -24.62
C ALA A 392 10.37 -47.68 -23.60
N LEU A 393 11.06 -48.18 -22.57
CA LEU A 393 10.46 -48.93 -21.46
C LEU A 393 9.54 -48.04 -20.62
N ASP A 394 9.96 -46.84 -20.23
CA ASP A 394 9.09 -45.90 -19.49
C ASP A 394 7.84 -45.51 -20.30
N ALA A 395 8.00 -45.25 -21.60
CA ALA A 395 6.88 -44.90 -22.48
C ALA A 395 5.83 -46.02 -22.60
N ARG A 396 6.26 -47.30 -22.57
CA ARG A 396 5.35 -48.45 -22.63
C ARG A 396 4.78 -48.87 -21.28
N LEU A 397 5.49 -48.58 -20.18
CA LEU A 397 5.08 -48.94 -18.82
C LEU A 397 4.10 -47.92 -18.20
N ARG A 398 4.18 -46.63 -18.57
CA ARG A 398 3.24 -45.59 -18.11
C ARG A 398 1.75 -45.94 -18.28
N PRO A 399 1.26 -46.40 -19.46
CA PRO A 399 -0.15 -46.77 -19.60
C PRO A 399 -0.55 -48.01 -18.78
N LEU A 400 0.41 -48.82 -18.35
CA LEU A 400 0.19 -50.00 -17.51
C LEU A 400 0.24 -49.69 -16.01
N GLY A 401 0.38 -48.41 -15.63
CA GLY A 401 0.43 -47.99 -14.22
C GLY A 401 1.79 -48.18 -13.56
N TRP A 402 2.87 -48.27 -14.34
CA TRP A 402 4.25 -48.36 -13.86
C TRP A 402 5.06 -47.15 -14.31
N ARG A 403 6.00 -46.71 -13.48
CA ARG A 403 6.97 -45.65 -13.84
C ARG A 403 8.37 -46.19 -13.77
N ALA A 404 9.14 -46.01 -14.84
CA ALA A 404 10.54 -46.37 -14.89
C ALA A 404 11.38 -45.09 -14.74
N ARG A 405 11.99 -44.91 -13.57
CA ARG A 405 12.89 -43.80 -13.27
C ARG A 405 14.33 -44.26 -13.44
N ARG A 406 15.11 -43.51 -14.23
CA ARG A 406 16.54 -43.73 -14.36
C ARG A 406 17.26 -43.21 -13.11
N VAL A 407 18.05 -44.06 -12.45
CA VAL A 407 18.83 -43.70 -11.25
C VAL A 407 20.29 -43.42 -11.64
N GLU A 408 20.87 -44.22 -12.54
CA GLU A 408 22.24 -44.04 -13.05
C GLU A 408 22.33 -44.38 -14.55
N ALA A 409 23.51 -44.22 -15.16
CA ALA A 409 23.72 -44.41 -16.60
C ALA A 409 23.30 -45.80 -17.11
N ASP A 410 23.37 -46.83 -16.27
CA ASP A 410 23.07 -48.22 -16.63
C ASP A 410 22.07 -48.89 -15.66
N ARG A 411 21.33 -48.09 -14.87
CA ARG A 411 20.38 -48.57 -13.86
C ARG A 411 19.03 -47.87 -13.94
N VAL A 412 17.97 -48.66 -14.08
CA VAL A 412 16.58 -48.20 -14.18
C VAL A 412 15.77 -48.81 -13.03
N GLN A 413 15.14 -47.95 -12.23
CA GLN A 413 14.25 -48.34 -11.15
C GLN A 413 12.80 -48.25 -11.63
N VAL A 414 12.07 -49.36 -11.56
CA VAL A 414 10.66 -49.43 -11.94
C VAL A 414 9.81 -49.57 -10.68
N GLU A 415 8.84 -48.67 -10.52
CA GLU A 415 7.92 -48.65 -9.38
C GLU A 415 6.46 -48.54 -9.86
N PRO A 416 5.50 -49.13 -9.14
CA PRO A 416 4.09 -48.92 -9.44
C PRO A 416 3.77 -47.43 -9.28
N ALA A 417 3.01 -46.88 -10.21
CA ALA A 417 2.61 -45.48 -10.23
C ALA A 417 1.49 -45.27 -9.20
N ASP A 418 1.80 -45.38 -7.91
CA ASP A 418 0.82 -45.13 -6.87
C ASP A 418 0.52 -43.63 -6.77
N GLU A 419 -0.78 -43.33 -6.82
CA GLU A 419 -1.37 -42.01 -6.68
C GLU A 419 -1.37 -41.64 -5.19
N ALA A 420 -0.37 -40.83 -4.78
CA ALA A 420 -0.28 -40.01 -3.55
C ALA A 420 1.04 -40.20 -2.76
N ALA A 421 2.02 -39.35 -3.07
CA ALA A 421 3.01 -38.91 -2.09
C ALA A 421 3.34 -37.43 -2.33
N THR A 422 2.36 -36.58 -2.01
CA THR A 422 2.59 -35.19 -1.66
C THR A 422 3.58 -35.14 -0.49
N THR A 423 4.64 -34.35 -0.64
CA THR A 423 5.43 -33.69 0.43
C THR A 423 5.99 -34.56 1.57
N GLY A 424 7.32 -34.70 1.58
CA GLY A 424 8.04 -35.23 2.75
C GLY A 424 9.56 -35.24 2.59
N GLY A 425 10.18 -34.09 2.30
CA GLY A 425 11.62 -33.90 2.48
C GLY A 425 11.90 -33.17 3.80
N PRO A 426 12.85 -33.59 4.64
CA PRO A 426 13.06 -33.05 5.98
C PRO A 426 13.99 -31.82 6.00
N ARG A 427 13.73 -30.98 7.01
CA ARG A 427 14.41 -29.74 7.47
C ARG A 427 13.95 -28.43 6.86
#